data_AF-A0A5C9BLN4-F1
#
_entry.id   AF-A0A5C9BLN4-F1
#
_cell.length_a   1.000
_cell.length_b   1.000
_cell.length_c   1.000
_cell.angle_alpha   90.00
_cell.angle_beta   90.00
_cell.angle_gamma   90.00
#
_symmetry.space_group_name_H-M   'P 1'
#
loop_
_entity.id
_entity.type
_entity.pdbx_description
1 polymer ?
#
loop_
_entity_poly.entity_id
_entity_poly.type
_entity_poly.pdbx_seq_one_letter_code
_entity_poly.pdbx_strand_id
1 'polypeptide(L)'
;MRLGGDRFYNLLNPEISVQAADLGGQNLHAVAGIGHPERFFSHLEGLGLNVQAHPFPDHHCYTRKDLDYAGADAVLMTEKDAVKCGAIADEKCWVLRVDACCDPALTQLILERISPNGRQTA
;
A
#
# COMPACT_ATOMS: atom_id res chain seq x y z
N MET A 1 12.84 6.64 1.83
CA MET A 1 11.42 6.36 2.12
C MET A 1 11.29 4.86 2.23
N ARG A 2 11.01 4.33 3.41
CA ARG A 2 10.61 2.92 3.57
C ARG A 2 9.09 2.89 3.50
N LEU A 3 8.52 1.82 2.93
CA LEU A 3 7.13 1.51 3.20
C LEU A 3 7.06 1.20 4.70
N GLY A 4 6.45 2.09 5.46
CA GLY A 4 6.16 1.92 6.87
C GLY A 4 4.68 1.56 7.02
N GLY A 5 4.37 0.66 7.94
CA GLY A 5 2.99 0.30 8.27
C GLY A 5 2.74 -1.20 8.24
N ASP A 6 1.87 -1.63 9.14
CA ASP A 6 1.34 -2.99 9.29
C ASP A 6 -0.19 -2.99 9.26
N ARG A 7 -0.83 -1.86 8.95
CA ARG A 7 -2.28 -1.69 8.96
C ARG A 7 -2.85 -1.76 7.56
N PHE A 8 -3.96 -2.45 7.43
CA PHE A 8 -4.75 -2.54 6.22
C PHE A 8 -6.13 -1.96 6.46
N TYR A 9 -6.67 -1.23 5.49
CA TYR A 9 -8.07 -0.78 5.51
C TYR A 9 -8.84 -1.38 4.35
N ASN A 10 -10.14 -1.60 4.55
CA ASN A 10 -11.00 -2.13 3.51
C ASN A 10 -11.23 -1.07 2.42
N LEU A 11 -11.04 -1.44 1.15
CA LEU A 11 -11.11 -0.50 0.04
C LEU A 11 -12.51 0.12 -0.12
N LEU A 12 -13.58 -0.64 0.14
CA LEU A 12 -14.95 -0.14 0.06
C LEU A 12 -15.39 0.59 1.33
N ASN A 13 -14.84 0.21 2.49
CA ASN A 13 -15.20 0.76 3.80
C ASN A 13 -13.94 1.12 4.62
N PRO A 14 -13.32 2.30 4.39
CA PRO A 14 -12.03 2.65 5.01
C PRO A 14 -12.03 2.72 6.55
N GLU A 15 -13.19 2.84 7.19
CA GLU A 15 -13.36 2.77 8.65
C GLU A 15 -13.05 1.37 9.20
N ILE A 16 -13.19 0.33 8.38
CA ILE A 16 -12.83 -1.05 8.72
C ILE A 16 -11.34 -1.21 8.47
N SER A 17 -10.57 -1.42 9.54
CA SER A 17 -9.13 -1.66 9.45
C SER A 17 -8.69 -2.80 10.35
N VAL A 18 -7.63 -3.48 9.92
CA VAL A 18 -7.02 -4.63 10.58
C VAL A 18 -5.49 -4.45 10.61
N GLN A 19 -4.83 -5.18 11.50
CA GLN A 19 -3.37 -5.31 11.47
C GLN A 19 -2.95 -6.51 10.63
N ALA A 20 -1.70 -6.55 10.20
CA ALA A 20 -1.12 -7.68 9.48
C ALA A 20 -1.29 -8.99 10.28
N ALA A 21 -1.14 -8.94 11.60
CA ALA A 21 -1.32 -10.11 12.47
C ALA A 21 -2.73 -10.74 12.35
N ASP A 22 -3.76 -9.94 12.11
CA ASP A 22 -5.15 -10.41 11.96
C ASP A 22 -5.38 -11.17 10.64
N LEU A 23 -4.52 -10.91 9.64
CA LEU A 23 -4.56 -11.57 8.33
C LEU A 23 -3.76 -12.88 8.29
N GLY A 24 -3.05 -13.22 9.38
CA GLY A 24 -2.24 -14.42 9.47
C GLY A 24 -3.03 -15.71 9.28
N GLY A 25 -2.47 -16.66 8.52
CA GLY A 25 -3.07 -17.98 8.27
C GLY A 25 -4.24 -18.01 7.29
N GLN A 26 -4.62 -16.87 6.71
CA GLN A 26 -5.66 -16.77 5.69
C GLN A 26 -5.11 -17.04 4.28
N ASN A 27 -5.98 -17.31 3.31
CA ASN A 27 -5.60 -17.38 1.90
C ASN A 27 -5.50 -15.96 1.31
N LEU A 28 -4.29 -15.40 1.38
CA LEU A 28 -4.00 -14.03 0.97
C LEU A 28 -3.47 -13.98 -0.46
N HIS A 29 -4.04 -13.09 -1.25
CA HIS A 29 -3.53 -12.71 -2.57
C HIS A 29 -3.02 -11.28 -2.50
N ALA A 30 -1.96 -10.94 -3.22
CA ALA A 30 -1.43 -9.59 -3.26
C ALA A 30 -1.24 -9.12 -4.70
N VAL A 31 -1.77 -7.96 -5.05
CA VAL A 31 -1.65 -7.36 -6.39
C VAL A 31 -0.84 -6.07 -6.32
N ALA A 32 0.05 -5.85 -7.29
CA ALA A 32 0.82 -4.60 -7.37
C ALA A 32 1.15 -4.22 -8.82
N GLY A 33 0.70 -3.04 -9.23
CA GLY A 33 0.86 -2.47 -10.57
C GLY A 33 1.72 -1.20 -10.54
N ILE A 34 2.91 -1.33 -9.95
CA ILE A 34 3.88 -0.26 -9.69
C ILE A 34 5.27 -0.66 -10.22
N GLY A 35 6.17 0.30 -10.43
CA GLY A 35 7.48 0.03 -11.06
C GLY A 35 8.44 -0.93 -10.31
N HIS A 36 8.22 -1.24 -9.02
CA HIS A 36 9.01 -2.22 -8.26
C HIS A 36 8.10 -3.01 -7.30
N PRO A 37 7.25 -3.92 -7.81
CA PRO A 37 6.24 -4.61 -7.02
C PRO A 37 6.86 -5.56 -5.97
N GLU A 38 8.09 -6.05 -6.20
CA GLU A 38 8.79 -6.95 -5.28
C GLU A 38 8.99 -6.31 -3.90
N ARG A 39 9.14 -4.98 -3.83
CA ARG A 39 9.26 -4.27 -2.55
C ARG A 39 7.99 -4.37 -1.71
N PHE A 40 6.83 -4.36 -2.35
CA PHE A 40 5.55 -4.53 -1.67
C PHE A 40 5.41 -5.97 -1.16
N PHE A 41 5.67 -6.96 -2.00
CA PHE A 41 5.59 -8.36 -1.58
C PHE A 41 6.59 -8.72 -0.48
N SER A 42 7.84 -8.26 -0.60
CA SER A 42 8.86 -8.45 0.45
C SER A 42 8.47 -7.78 1.77
N HIS A 43 7.75 -6.65 1.71
CA HIS A 43 7.23 -5.98 2.89
C HIS A 43 6.13 -6.82 3.57
N LEU A 44 5.20 -7.38 2.80
CA LEU A 44 4.15 -8.27 3.31
C LEU A 44 4.75 -9.52 3.98
N GLU A 45 5.75 -10.14 3.34
CA GLU A 45 6.49 -11.26 3.92
C GLU A 45 7.21 -10.85 5.22
N GLY A 46 7.82 -9.67 5.25
CA GLY A 46 8.45 -9.11 6.44
C GLY A 46 7.47 -8.85 7.61
N LEU A 47 6.19 -8.66 7.31
CA LEU A 47 5.10 -8.58 8.30
C LEU A 47 4.59 -9.96 8.76
N GLY A 48 5.15 -11.06 8.22
CA GLY A 48 4.75 -12.43 8.53
C GLY A 48 3.55 -12.94 7.72
N LEU A 49 3.16 -12.22 6.65
CA LEU A 49 2.07 -12.63 5.77
C LEU A 49 2.57 -13.57 4.68
N ASN A 50 1.92 -14.72 4.52
CA ASN A 50 2.15 -15.61 3.39
C ASN A 50 1.13 -15.27 2.29
N VAL A 51 1.60 -14.64 1.21
CA VAL A 51 0.73 -14.12 0.14
C VAL A 51 1.07 -14.75 -1.20
N GLN A 52 0.05 -15.00 -2.03
CA GLN A 52 0.24 -15.28 -3.44
C GLN A 52 0.44 -13.95 -4.18
N ALA A 53 1.65 -13.72 -4.68
CA ALA A 53 2.02 -12.47 -5.35
C ALA A 53 1.60 -12.45 -6.83
N HIS A 54 0.91 -11.38 -7.23
CA HIS A 54 0.45 -11.11 -8.59
C HIS A 54 0.99 -9.75 -9.05
N PRO A 55 2.19 -9.70 -9.63
CA PRO A 55 2.74 -8.48 -10.20
C PRO A 55 2.01 -8.11 -11.49
N PHE A 56 1.74 -6.82 -11.67
CA PHE A 56 1.18 -6.25 -12.88
C PHE A 56 2.09 -5.15 -13.43
N PRO A 57 2.01 -4.82 -14.74
CA PRO A 57 2.74 -3.69 -15.30
C PRO A 57 2.41 -2.37 -14.58
N ASP A 58 3.36 -1.42 -14.60
CA ASP A 58 3.03 -0.08 -14.12
C ASP A 58 1.89 0.50 -14.97
N HIS A 59 0.99 1.22 -14.31
CA HIS A 59 -0.24 1.75 -14.89
C HIS A 59 -1.20 0.68 -15.43
N HIS A 60 -1.12 -0.58 -14.95
CA HIS A 60 -2.09 -1.62 -15.31
C HIS A 60 -3.55 -1.16 -15.11
N CYS A 61 -4.39 -1.43 -16.11
CA CYS A 61 -5.82 -1.22 -16.06
C CYS A 61 -6.48 -2.46 -15.45
N TYR A 62 -6.70 -2.43 -14.14
CA TYR A 62 -7.32 -3.55 -13.43
C TYR A 62 -8.74 -3.84 -13.92
N THR A 63 -9.06 -5.12 -13.93
CA THR A 63 -10.40 -5.65 -14.19
C THR A 63 -10.88 -6.46 -12.99
N ARG A 64 -12.20 -6.71 -12.90
CA ARG A 64 -12.80 -7.56 -11.84
C ARG A 64 -12.09 -8.91 -11.70
N LYS A 65 -11.67 -9.50 -12.83
CA LYS A 65 -10.98 -10.80 -12.87
C LYS A 65 -9.59 -10.77 -12.25
N ASP A 66 -8.95 -9.60 -12.23
CA ASP A 66 -7.64 -9.41 -11.62
C ASP A 66 -7.71 -9.37 -10.09
N LEU A 67 -8.93 -9.32 -9.52
CA LEU A 67 -9.18 -9.28 -8.07
C LEU A 67 -10.03 -10.47 -7.59
N ASP A 68 -10.64 -11.23 -8.51
CA ASP A 68 -11.51 -12.37 -8.21
C ASP A 68 -10.71 -13.68 -8.16
N TYR A 69 -10.03 -13.89 -7.04
CA TYR A 69 -9.27 -15.10 -6.78
C TYR A 69 -10.12 -16.12 -6.01
N ALA A 70 -10.28 -17.31 -6.59
CA ALA A 70 -11.10 -18.37 -6.02
C ALA A 70 -10.58 -18.78 -4.63
N GLY A 71 -11.46 -18.71 -3.63
CA GLY A 71 -11.13 -19.05 -2.25
C GLY A 71 -10.22 -18.06 -1.54
N ALA A 72 -9.96 -16.87 -2.11
CA ALA A 72 -9.24 -15.82 -1.40
C ALA A 72 -10.08 -15.28 -0.24
N ASP A 73 -9.43 -15.12 0.91
CA ASP A 73 -9.99 -14.45 2.08
C ASP A 73 -9.73 -12.94 2.00
N ALA A 74 -8.59 -12.55 1.43
CA ALA A 74 -8.22 -11.15 1.22
C ALA A 74 -7.33 -10.95 -0.02
N VAL A 75 -7.53 -9.82 -0.69
CA VAL A 75 -6.71 -9.31 -1.78
C VAL A 75 -6.05 -8.01 -1.34
N LEU A 76 -4.75 -8.07 -1.09
CA LEU A 76 -3.95 -6.97 -0.58
C LEU A 76 -3.38 -6.15 -1.75
N MET A 77 -3.43 -4.82 -1.64
CA MET A 77 -2.87 -3.93 -2.67
C MET A 77 -2.24 -2.69 -2.08
N THR A 78 -1.49 -1.96 -2.92
CA THR A 78 -0.94 -0.65 -2.58
C THR A 78 -2.01 0.44 -2.69
N GLU A 79 -1.80 1.59 -2.01
CA GLU A 79 -2.68 2.76 -2.18
C GLU A 79 -2.73 3.25 -3.64
N LYS A 80 -1.64 3.13 -4.39
CA LYS A 80 -1.59 3.52 -5.81
C LYS A 80 -2.52 2.65 -6.66
N ASP A 81 -2.59 1.36 -6.38
CA ASP A 81 -3.47 0.44 -7.12
C ASP A 81 -4.92 0.52 -6.64
N ALA A 82 -5.14 0.81 -5.36
CA ALA A 82 -6.47 1.06 -4.79
C ALA A 82 -7.25 2.16 -5.54
N VAL A 83 -6.57 3.24 -5.95
CA VAL A 83 -7.18 4.33 -6.76
C VAL A 83 -7.75 3.80 -8.08
N LYS A 84 -7.14 2.77 -8.68
CA LYS A 84 -7.57 2.17 -9.94
C LYS A 84 -8.64 1.09 -9.73
N CYS A 85 -8.57 0.39 -8.61
CA CYS A 85 -9.46 -0.74 -8.30
C CYS A 85 -10.80 -0.35 -7.69
N GLY A 86 -10.98 0.88 -7.18
CA GLY A 86 -12.17 1.24 -6.39
C GLY A 86 -13.52 0.90 -7.03
N ALA A 87 -13.68 1.11 -8.35
CA ALA A 87 -14.94 0.81 -9.05
C ALA A 87 -15.19 -0.69 -9.27
N ILE A 88 -14.16 -1.51 -9.13
CA ILE A 88 -14.17 -2.95 -9.39
C ILE A 88 -13.70 -3.74 -8.16
N ALA A 89 -13.75 -3.15 -6.97
CA ALA A 89 -13.37 -3.77 -5.72
C ALA A 89 -14.55 -4.52 -5.08
N ASP A 90 -14.27 -5.47 -4.21
CA ASP A 90 -15.26 -6.16 -3.35
C ASP A 90 -14.86 -6.03 -1.88
N GLU A 91 -15.63 -6.65 -0.99
CA GLU A 91 -15.36 -6.63 0.46
C GLU A 91 -14.04 -7.29 0.85
N LYS A 92 -13.38 -8.04 -0.04
CA LYS A 92 -12.11 -8.72 0.24
C LYS A 92 -10.91 -7.89 -0.18
N CYS A 93 -11.12 -6.73 -0.78
CA CYS A 93 -10.03 -5.84 -1.21
C CYS A 93 -9.53 -4.99 -0.04
N TRP A 94 -8.27 -5.16 0.32
CA TRP A 94 -7.61 -4.46 1.42
C TRP A 94 -6.40 -3.69 0.94
N VAL A 95 -6.20 -2.50 1.49
CA VAL A 95 -5.12 -1.59 1.09
C VAL A 95 -4.13 -1.47 2.23
N LEU A 96 -2.84 -1.70 1.95
CA LEU A 96 -1.78 -1.41 2.90
C LEU A 96 -1.66 0.10 3.06
N ARG A 97 -1.93 0.59 4.28
CA ARG A 97 -1.73 2.00 4.62
C ARG A 97 -0.24 2.29 4.66
N VAL A 98 0.20 3.28 3.89
CA VAL A 98 1.60 3.72 3.91
C VAL A 98 1.71 4.91 4.84
N ASP A 99 2.27 4.68 6.02
CA ASP A 99 2.62 5.79 6.91
C ASP A 99 3.96 6.39 6.46
N ALA A 100 3.93 7.67 6.08
CA ALA A 100 5.14 8.40 5.73
C ALA A 100 5.99 8.66 6.99
N CYS A 101 6.89 7.75 7.31
CA CYS A 101 7.94 8.02 8.29
C CYS A 101 9.01 8.92 7.65
N CYS A 102 8.82 10.24 7.75
CA CYS A 102 9.88 11.19 7.42
C CYS A 102 10.96 11.14 8.51
N ASP A 103 12.22 11.10 8.08
CA ASP A 103 13.35 11.31 8.99
C ASP A 103 13.19 12.71 9.63
N PRO A 104 13.21 12.83 10.97
CA PRO A 104 13.11 14.13 11.64
C PRO A 104 14.12 15.15 11.12
N ALA A 105 15.34 14.71 10.77
CA ALA A 105 16.40 15.59 10.27
C ALA A 105 16.07 16.18 8.89
N LEU A 106 15.42 15.40 8.02
CA LEU A 106 14.97 15.88 6.71
C LEU A 106 13.79 16.84 6.84
N THR A 107 12.86 16.56 7.76
CA THR A 107 11.72 17.44 8.05
C THR A 107 12.18 18.83 8.49
N GLN A 108 13.19 18.89 9.37
CA GLN A 108 13.75 20.14 9.85
C GLN A 108 14.44 20.94 8.74
N LEU A 109 15.18 20.26 7.86
CA LEU A 109 15.88 20.90 6.73
C LEU A 109 14.91 21.45 5.67
N ILE A 110 13.77 20.81 5.47
CA ILE A 110 12.69 21.29 4.59
C ILE A 110 11.98 22.50 5.22
N LEU A 111 11.66 22.46 6.51
CA LEU A 111 11.04 23.60 7.23
C LEU A 111 11.94 24.85 7.23
N GLU A 112 13.25 24.69 7.36
CA GLU A 112 14.22 25.79 7.27
C GLU A 112 14.29 26.43 5.87
N ARG A 113 13.90 25.72 4.80
CA ARG A 113 13.91 26.24 3.42
C ARG A 113 12.56 26.83 2.98
N ILE A 114 11.46 26.42 3.59
CA ILE A 114 10.10 26.90 3.26
C ILE A 114 9.69 28.11 4.12
N SER A 115 10.46 28.44 5.16
CA SER A 115 10.24 29.65 5.97
C SER A 115 10.29 30.93 5.11
N PRO A 116 9.37 31.92 5.26
CA PRO A 116 9.23 33.07 4.34
C PRO A 116 10.41 34.05 4.29
N ASN A 117 11.46 33.85 5.08
CA ASN A 117 12.66 34.67 5.03
C ASN A 117 13.68 34.03 4.09
N GLY A 118 13.40 34.17 2.80
CA GLY A 118 14.40 33.96 1.75
C GLY A 118 15.66 34.73 2.12
N ARG A 119 16.76 34.00 2.34
CA ARG A 119 18.08 34.62 2.45
C ARG A 119 18.31 35.39 1.15
N GLN A 120 18.40 36.72 1.25
CA GLN A 120 19.01 37.55 0.22
C GLN A 120 20.39 36.97 -0.04
N THR A 121 20.56 36.36 -1.22
CA THR A 121 21.88 36.09 -1.77
C THR A 121 22.53 37.44 -2.03
N ALA A 122 23.63 37.70 -1.32
CA ALA A 122 24.51 38.84 -1.54
C ALA A 122 25.21 38.73 -2.91
#